data_AF-A0A1D6GTC8-F1
#
_entry.id   AF-A0A1D6GTC8-F1
#
_cell.length_a   1.000
_cell.length_b   1.000
_cell.length_c   1.000
_cell.angle_alpha   90.00
_cell.angle_beta   90.00
_cell.angle_gamma   90.00
#
_symmetry.space_group_name_H-M   'P 1'
#
loop_
_entity.id
_entity.type
_entity.pdbx_description
1 polymer ?
#
loop_
_entity_poly.entity_id
_entity_poly.type
_entity_poly.pdbx_seq_one_letter_code
_entity_poly.pdbx_strand_id
1 'polypeptide(L)' 'MISEVFPLRLRGRGLGVAVLVNFASNALVTFAFSPLEDLIGTGALFSGFGVIAVASLAFIFWIVPETKGLTLEEIEASL' A
#
# COMPACT_ATOMS: atom_id res chain seq x y z
N MET A 1 5.41 -3.83 -11.31
CA MET A 1 5.73 -2.82 -10.29
C MET A 1 5.88 -3.40 -8.88
N ILE A 2 4.88 -4.04 -8.21
CA ILE A 2 5.12 -4.62 -6.86
C ILE A 2 6.14 -5.78 -6.89
N SER A 3 6.19 -6.58 -7.95
CA SER A 3 7.08 -7.74 -8.05
C SER A 3 8.57 -7.39 -8.11
N GLU A 4 8.91 -6.18 -8.53
CA GLU A 4 10.30 -5.72 -8.69
C GLU A 4 10.94 -5.32 -7.35
N VAL A 5 10.13 -4.98 -6.35
CA VAL A 5 10.60 -4.62 -5.00
C VAL A 5 11.00 -5.85 -4.17
N PHE A 6 10.54 -7.04 -4.56
CA PHE A 6 10.83 -8.27 -3.82
C PHE A 6 11.98 -9.08 -4.44
N PRO A 7 12.95 -9.56 -3.64
CA PRO A 7 14.04 -10.41 -4.11
C PRO A 7 13.49 -11.71 -4.68
N LEU A 8 14.15 -12.26 -5.70
CA LEU A 8 13.62 -13.34 -6.55
C LEU A 8 13.21 -14.58 -5.73
N ARG A 9 13.96 -14.87 -4.67
CA ARG A 9 13.71 -16.00 -3.74
C ARG A 9 12.43 -15.84 -2.91
N LEU A 10 12.01 -14.63 -2.59
CA LEU A 10 10.88 -14.35 -1.71
C LEU A 10 9.67 -13.76 -2.45
N ARG A 11 9.82 -13.42 -3.73
CA ARG A 11 8.79 -12.80 -4.57
C ARG A 11 7.42 -13.48 -4.46
N GLY A 12 7.37 -14.82 -4.53
CA GLY A 12 6.10 -15.56 -4.42
C GLY A 12 5.37 -15.34 -3.09
N ARG A 13 6.11 -15.33 -1.97
CA ARG A 13 5.55 -15.09 -0.64
C ARG A 13 5.22 -13.60 -0.42
N GLY A 14 6.12 -12.71 -0.84
CA GLY A 14 5.93 -11.26 -0.74
C GLY A 14 4.71 -10.78 -1.51
N LEU A 15 4.51 -11.26 -2.73
CA LEU A 15 3.31 -10.98 -3.51
C LEU A 15 2.04 -11.53 -2.86
N GLY A 16 2.07 -12.75 -2.33
CA GLY A 16 0.92 -13.35 -1.65
C GLY A 16 0.48 -12.51 -0.43
N VAL A 17 1.42 -12.06 0.40
CA VAL A 17 1.14 -11.19 1.54
C VAL A 17 0.62 -9.83 1.07
N ALA A 18 1.22 -9.22 0.04
CA ALA A 18 0.77 -7.95 -0.49
C ALA A 18 -0.68 -8.01 -1.00
N VAL A 19 -1.03 -9.08 -1.72
CA VAL A 19 -2.40 -9.32 -2.19
C VAL A 19 -3.35 -9.53 -1.01
N LEU A 20 -2.97 -10.33 -0.02
CA LEU A 20 -3.80 -10.57 1.17
C LEU A 20 -4.07 -9.27 1.92
N VAL A 21 -3.03 -8.44 2.15
CA VAL A 21 -3.17 -7.14 2.82
C VAL A 21 -4.07 -6.21 2.01
N ASN A 22 -3.95 -6.21 0.67
CA ASN A 22 -4.80 -5.41 -0.19
C ASN A 22 -6.29 -5.81 -0.06
N PHE A 23 -6.58 -7.11 -0.14
CA PHE A 23 -7.94 -7.62 0.02
C PHE A 23 -8.48 -7.40 1.43
N ALA A 24 -7.67 -7.61 2.47
CA ALA A 24 -8.05 -7.38 3.86
C ALA A 24 -8.37 -5.90 4.12
N SER A 25 -7.56 -4.99 3.57
CA SER A 25 -7.80 -3.54 3.68
C SER A 25 -9.08 -3.13 2.96
N ASN A 26 -9.33 -3.67 1.77
CA ASN A 26 -10.55 -3.40 1.02
C ASN A 26 -11.80 -3.94 1.74
N ALA A 27 -11.72 -5.14 2.30
CA ALA A 27 -12.80 -5.71 3.12
C ALA A 27 -13.06 -4.86 4.36
N LEU A 28 -12.00 -4.45 5.07
CA LEU A 28 -12.10 -3.59 6.25
C LEU A 28 -12.81 -2.28 5.91
N VAL A 29 -12.38 -1.59 4.84
CA VAL A 29 -13.01 -0.34 4.40
C VAL A 29 -14.47 -0.59 4.05
N THR A 30 -14.79 -1.64 3.29
CA THR A 30 -16.17 -1.96 2.89
C THR A 30 -17.09 -2.16 4.11
N PHE A 31 -16.65 -2.90 5.13
CA PHE A 31 -17.45 -3.13 6.33
C PHE A 31 -17.50 -1.93 7.27
N ALA A 32 -16.41 -1.16 7.35
CA ALA A 32 -16.29 -0.03 8.25
C ALA A 32 -16.90 1.26 7.68
N PHE A 33 -17.09 1.36 6.36
CA PHE A 33 -17.52 2.60 5.71
C PHE A 33 -18.87 3.10 6.22
N SER A 34 -19.92 2.27 6.14
CA SER A 34 -21.27 2.64 6.58
C SER A 34 -21.33 3.04 8.07
N PRO A 35 -20.80 2.25 9.04
CA PRO A 35 -20.86 2.65 10.44
C PRO A 35 -20.01 3.88 10.77
N LEU A 36 -18.89 4.11 10.07
CA LEU A 36 -18.14 5.35 10.23
C LEU A 36 -18.89 6.54 9.62
N GLU A 37 -19.48 6.38 8.45
CA GLU A 37 -20.27 7.44 7.82
C GLU A 37 -21.42 7.90 8.72
N ASP A 38 -22.14 6.96 9.34
CA ASP A 38 -23.22 7.27 10.27
C ASP A 38 -22.72 7.99 11.54
N LEU A 39 -21.49 7.70 12.00
CA LEU A 39 -20.93 8.23 13.24
C LEU A 39 -20.32 9.63 13.09
N ILE A 40 -19.55 9.85 12.02
CA ILE A 40 -18.76 11.08 11.83
C ILE A 40 -19.21 11.91 10.63
N GLY A 41 -20.13 11.39 9.81
CA GLY A 41 -20.62 12.04 8.60
C GLY A 41 -19.66 11.93 7.42
N THR A 42 -20.23 12.03 6.21
CA THR A 42 -19.53 11.86 4.93
C THR A 42 -18.33 12.80 4.78
N GLY A 43 -18.46 14.07 5.15
CA GLY A 43 -17.39 15.08 4.99
C GLY A 43 -16.13 14.77 5.81
N ALA A 44 -16.29 14.36 7.07
CA ALA A 44 -15.18 13.97 7.93
C ALA A 44 -14.54 12.65 7.47
N LEU A 45 -15.36 11.70 7.02
CA LEU A 45 -14.91 10.40 6.51
C LEU A 45 -14.01 10.55 5.29
N PHE A 46 -14.44 11.31 4.26
CA PHE A 46 -13.62 11.56 3.08
C PHE A 46 -12.36 12.38 3.39
N SER A 47 -12.44 13.34 4.32
CA SER A 47 -11.26 14.07 4.77
C SER A 47 -10.24 13.13 5.44
N GLY A 48 -10.71 12.16 6.23
CA GLY A 48 -9.88 11.11 6.82
C GLY A 48 -9.19 10.24 5.77
N PHE A 49 -9.91 9.78 4.74
CA PHE A 49 -9.30 9.08 3.61
C PHE A 49 -8.25 9.95 2.88
N GLY A 50 -8.51 11.26 2.75
CA GLY A 50 -7.55 12.22 2.20
C GLY A 50 -6.25 12.30 3.02
N VAL A 51 -6.35 12.35 4.35
CA VAL A 51 -5.17 12.32 5.24
C VAL A 51 -4.38 11.04 5.08
N ILE A 52 -5.06 9.88 5.03
CA ILE A 52 -4.42 8.57 4.80
C ILE A 52 -3.69 8.56 3.46
N ALA A 53 -4.30 9.12 2.40
CA ALA A 53 -3.69 9.19 1.08
C ALA A 53 -2.41 10.05 1.07
N VAL A 54 -2.43 11.22 1.71
CA VAL A 54 -1.24 12.08 1.84
C VAL A 54 -0.15 11.40 2.66
N ALA A 55 -0.50 10.74 3.77
CA ALA A 55 0.45 9.98 4.58
C ALA A 55 1.06 8.82 3.78
N SER A 56 0.27 8.13 2.97
CA SER A 56 0.74 7.06 2.08
C SER A 56 1.70 7.59 1.01
N LEU A 57 1.41 8.76 0.45
CA LEU A 57 2.31 9.42 -0.50
C LEU A 57 3.65 9.80 0.15
N ALA A 58 3.62 10.36 1.36
CA ALA A 58 4.83 10.69 2.11
C ALA A 58 5.65 9.44 2.45
N PHE A 59 4.99 8.35 2.86
CA PHE A 59 5.63 7.06 3.08
C PHE A 59 6.30 6.53 1.82
N ILE A 60 5.60 6.54 0.68
CA ILE A 60 6.16 6.10 -0.60
C ILE A 60 7.39 6.94 -0.95
N PHE A 61 7.30 8.26 -0.82
CA PHE A 61 8.38 9.16 -1.20
C PHE A 61 9.66 9.01 -0.35
N TRP A 62 9.55 8.65 0.93
CA TRP A 62 10.71 8.55 1.84
C TRP A 62 11.24 7.13 2.03
N ILE A 63 10.35 6.13 2.00
CA ILE A 63 10.69 4.76 2.44
C ILE A 63 10.75 3.80 1.26
N VAL A 64 9.97 4.02 0.20
CA VAL A 64 9.98 3.12 -0.96
C VAL A 64 11.12 3.55 -1.89
N PRO A 65 12.15 2.71 -2.09
CA PRO A 65 13.23 3.03 -3.02
C PRO A 65 12.67 3.10 -4.44
N GLU A 66 13.10 4.11 -5.19
CA GLU A 66 12.71 4.27 -6.60
C GLU A 66 13.31 3.13 -7.42
N THR A 67 12.49 2.14 -7.80
CA THR A 67 12.93 1.00 -8.64
C THR A 67 12.90 1.32 -10.14
N LYS A 68 12.55 2.55 -10.52
CA LYS A 68 12.31 2.93 -11.91
C LYS A 68 13.63 3.07 -12.67
N GLY A 69 13.82 2.23 -13.70
CA GLY A 69 14.99 2.29 -14.58
C GLY A 69 16.21 1.50 -14.10
N LEU A 70 16.09 0.79 -12.97
CA LEU A 70 17.10 -0.15 -12.49
C LEU A 70 16.81 -1.56 -13.00
N THR A 71 17.86 -2.30 -13.32
CA THR A 71 17.74 -3.73 -13.60
C THR A 71 17.42 -4.50 -12.32
N LEU A 72 16.84 -5.69 -12.48
CA LEU A 72 16.40 -6.53 -11.38
C LEU A 72 17.57 -6.98 -10.48
N GLU A 73 18.77 -7.09 -11.06
CA GLU A 73 20.03 -7.42 -10.37
C GLU A 73 20.57 -6.23 -9.56
N GLU A 74 20.46 -5.00 -10.07
CA GLU A 74 20.86 -3.78 -9.34
C GLU A 74 19.97 -3.52 -8.12
N ILE A 75 18.67 -3.80 -8.23
CA ILE A 75 17.73 -3.71 -7.10
C ILE A 75 18.11 -4.75 -6.03
N GLU A 76 18.42 -5.99 -6.42
CA GLU A 76 18.81 -7.06 -5.49
C GLU A 76 20.19 -6.82 -4.85
N ALA A 77 21.10 -6.10 -5.50
CA ALA A 77 22.38 -5.68 -4.93
C ALA A 77 22.27 -4.48 -3.97
N SER A 78 21.20 -3.69 -4.08
CA SER A 78 20.93 -2.50 -3.25
C SER A 78 20.09 -2.78 -2.00
N LEU A 79 19.55 -4.01 -1.88
CA LEU A 79 18.65 -4.48 -0.81
C LEU A 79 19.41 -5.37 0.20
#